data_AF-A0A176U4G1-F1
#
_entry.id   AF-A0A176U4G1-F1
#
_cell.length_a   1.000
_cell.length_b   1.000
_cell.length_c   1.000
_cell.angle_alpha   90.00
_cell.angle_beta   90.00
_cell.angle_gamma   90.00
#
_symmetry.space_group_name_H-M   'P 1'
#
loop_
_entity.id
_entity.type
_entity.pdbx_description
1 polymer ?
#
loop_
_entity_poly.entity_id
_entity_poly.type
_entity_poly.pdbx_seq_one_letter_code
_entity_poly.pdbx_strand_id
1 'polypeptide(L)'
;MAVFRIERTRDYTVMSNHHLRNANLSLKAKGLLSMMLSLPEDWNYTTRGLAKICKEGVDAIGAALRELEAAGYIVRHKLRDRQGRISDTEYVIYEQPQLRKPDTDSPDTENPYMDKPDTEKPAELNIEKSNTQKQNIYGSSTDSIP
;
A
#
# COMPACT_ATOMS: atom_id res chain seq x y z
N MET A 1 -16.05 -15.43 30.23
CA MET A 1 -14.85 -14.57 30.27
C MET A 1 -13.63 -15.43 30.03
N ALA A 2 -12.84 -15.15 29.00
CA ALA A 2 -11.56 -15.83 28.79
C ALA A 2 -10.46 -15.05 29.49
N VAL A 3 -9.62 -15.74 30.28
CA VAL A 3 -8.41 -15.16 30.88
C VAL A 3 -7.23 -15.70 30.09
N PHE A 4 -6.53 -14.83 29.39
CA PHE A 4 -5.27 -15.17 28.72
C PHE A 4 -4.13 -14.98 29.72
N ARG A 5 -3.46 -16.07 30.10
CA ARG A 5 -2.20 -16.03 30.86
C ARG A 5 -1.06 -16.28 29.88
N ILE A 6 -0.09 -15.37 29.86
CA ILE A 6 1.10 -15.48 29.02
C ILE A 6 2.27 -15.77 29.94
N GLU A 7 2.71 -17.03 29.97
CA GLU A 7 3.94 -17.44 30.63
C GLU A 7 5.12 -17.10 29.71
N ARG A 8 5.73 -15.93 29.89
CA ARG A 8 6.98 -15.57 29.17
C ARG A 8 8.15 -16.01 30.03
N THR A 9 8.89 -17.01 29.58
CA THR A 9 10.03 -17.54 30.33
C THR A 9 11.38 -17.14 29.74
N ARG A 10 11.47 -16.84 28.42
CA ARG A 10 12.67 -16.41 27.65
C ARG A 10 12.25 -15.68 26.36
N ASP A 11 13.17 -14.95 25.71
CA ASP A 11 13.02 -14.32 24.37
C ASP A 11 11.82 -13.38 24.18
N TYR A 12 11.73 -12.35 25.03
CA TYR A 12 10.69 -11.31 24.93
C TYR A 12 11.29 -9.96 24.56
N THR A 13 10.50 -9.16 23.84
CA THR A 13 10.82 -7.77 23.54
C THR A 13 10.02 -6.85 24.45
N VAL A 14 10.71 -5.98 25.18
CA VAL A 14 10.10 -4.85 25.89
C VAL A 14 10.10 -3.67 24.93
N MET A 15 8.91 -3.12 24.66
CA MET A 15 8.72 -1.99 23.76
C MET A 15 7.67 -1.03 24.35
N SER A 16 7.75 0.24 23.98
CA SER A 16 6.70 1.22 24.33
C SER A 16 5.32 0.79 23.82
N ASN A 17 4.26 1.11 24.57
CA ASN A 17 2.87 0.85 24.16
C ASN A 17 2.31 1.89 23.18
N HIS A 18 3.11 2.88 22.77
CA HIS A 18 2.62 4.04 22.02
C HIS A 18 1.98 3.64 20.69
N HIS A 19 2.66 2.85 19.85
CA HIS A 19 2.12 2.38 18.58
C HIS A 19 0.98 1.37 18.77
N LEU A 20 1.07 0.50 19.77
CA LEU A 20 0.02 -0.49 20.06
C LEU A 20 -1.31 0.18 20.41
N ARG A 21 -1.26 1.32 21.12
CA ARG A 21 -2.43 2.11 21.53
C ARG A 21 -2.88 3.14 20.51
N ASN A 22 -2.11 3.40 19.46
CA ASN A 22 -2.48 4.34 18.42
C ASN A 22 -3.68 3.81 17.61
N ALA A 23 -4.84 4.47 17.71
CA ALA A 23 -6.06 4.06 17.01
C ALA A 23 -5.99 4.30 15.49
N ASN A 24 -5.08 5.19 15.05
CA ASN A 24 -4.92 5.55 13.65
C ASN A 24 -4.01 4.58 12.88
N LEU A 25 -3.42 3.59 13.55
CA LEU A 25 -2.62 2.55 12.91
C LEU A 25 -3.44 1.28 12.70
N SER A 26 -3.31 0.71 11.51
CA SER A 26 -3.76 -0.63 11.19
C SER A 26 -3.04 -1.67 12.03
N LEU A 27 -3.71 -2.80 12.29
CA LEU A 27 -3.08 -3.92 13.01
C LEU A 27 -1.82 -4.43 12.28
N LYS A 28 -1.79 -4.33 10.96
CA LYS A 28 -0.62 -4.69 10.15
C LYS A 28 0.56 -3.75 10.43
N ALA A 29 0.33 -2.43 10.45
CA ALA A 29 1.36 -1.47 10.80
C ALA A 29 1.85 -1.65 12.24
N LYS A 30 0.95 -1.89 13.20
CA LYS A 30 1.31 -2.18 14.59
C LYS A 30 2.17 -3.44 14.72
N GLY A 31 1.76 -4.52 14.06
CA GLY A 31 2.48 -5.78 14.05
C GLY A 31 3.87 -5.62 13.41
N LEU A 32 3.94 -4.95 12.26
CA LEU A 32 5.19 -4.72 11.55
C LEU A 32 6.16 -3.87 12.39
N LEU A 33 5.71 -2.77 13.00
CA LEU A 33 6.56 -1.95 13.86
C LEU A 33 7.06 -2.73 15.07
N SER A 34 6.19 -3.51 15.71
CA SER A 34 6.57 -4.37 16.85
C SER A 34 7.61 -5.41 16.45
N MET A 35 7.46 -6.00 15.26
CA MET A 35 8.42 -6.94 14.70
C MET A 35 9.77 -6.23 14.47
N MET A 36 9.77 -5.07 13.82
CA MET A 36 11.00 -4.32 13.56
C MET A 36 11.75 -3.93 14.85
N LEU A 37 11.03 -3.50 15.89
CA LEU A 37 11.62 -3.16 17.20
C LEU A 37 12.18 -4.37 17.97
N SER A 38 11.83 -5.60 17.56
CA SER A 38 12.34 -6.84 18.16
C SER A 38 13.53 -7.45 17.43
N LEU A 39 13.85 -6.93 16.24
CA LEU A 39 14.96 -7.42 15.42
C LEU A 39 16.27 -6.70 15.81
N PRO A 40 17.43 -7.33 15.55
CA PRO A 40 18.71 -6.68 15.79
C PRO A 40 18.95 -5.53 14.80
N GLU A 41 19.83 -4.59 15.16
CA GLU A 41 20.08 -3.37 14.37
C GLU A 41 20.68 -3.65 12.98
N ASP A 42 21.41 -4.75 12.83
CA ASP A 42 22.06 -5.19 11.59
C ASP A 42 21.12 -5.98 10.66
N TRP A 43 19.83 -6.10 11.02
CA TRP A 43 18.86 -6.81 10.22
C TRP A 43 18.60 -6.12 8.86
N ASN A 44 18.24 -6.91 7.85
CA ASN A 44 17.84 -6.38 6.55
C ASN A 44 16.40 -5.84 6.59
N TYR A 45 16.26 -4.54 6.89
CA TYR A 45 14.98 -3.82 6.94
C TYR A 45 14.41 -3.41 5.57
N THR A 46 14.95 -3.92 4.47
CA THR A 46 14.31 -3.70 3.15
C THR A 46 12.92 -4.35 3.13
N THR A 47 12.02 -3.83 2.30
CA THR A 47 10.67 -4.39 2.11
C THR A 47 10.72 -5.88 1.78
N ARG A 48 11.70 -6.30 0.98
CA ARG A 48 11.90 -7.73 0.63
C ARG A 48 12.44 -8.54 1.80
N GLY A 49 13.34 -7.98 2.61
CA GLY A 49 13.86 -8.63 3.82
C GLY A 49 12.75 -8.89 4.83
N LEU A 50 11.93 -7.87 5.11
CA LEU A 50 10.77 -7.97 6.01
C LEU A 50 9.72 -8.96 5.49
N ALA A 51 9.41 -8.93 4.19
CA ALA A 51 8.47 -9.87 3.58
C ALA A 51 8.93 -11.34 3.62
N LYS A 52 10.23 -11.63 3.83
CA LYS A 52 10.72 -13.00 4.00
C LYS A 52 10.43 -13.59 5.37
N ILE A 53 10.29 -12.76 6.40
CA ILE A 53 10.03 -13.21 7.77
C ILE A 53 8.56 -13.04 8.17
N CYS A 54 7.80 -12.24 7.44
CA CYS A 54 6.38 -12.07 7.62
C CYS A 54 5.58 -13.01 6.69
N LYS A 55 4.35 -13.35 7.08
CA LYS A 55 3.44 -14.10 6.20
C LYS A 55 2.87 -13.22 5.08
N GLU A 56 2.86 -11.91 5.32
CA GLU A 56 2.41 -10.86 4.42
C GLU A 56 3.37 -10.70 3.23
N GLY A 57 2.80 -10.51 2.03
CA GLY A 57 3.57 -10.24 0.82
C GLY A 57 4.20 -8.85 0.78
N VAL A 58 5.11 -8.65 -0.17
CA VAL A 58 5.89 -7.40 -0.36
C VAL A 58 4.99 -6.16 -0.44
N ASP A 59 3.85 -6.24 -1.12
CA ASP A 59 2.92 -5.12 -1.26
C ASP A 59 2.26 -4.74 0.06
N ALA A 60 1.90 -5.73 0.87
CA ALA A 60 1.29 -5.53 2.18
C ALA A 60 2.31 -4.92 3.17
N ILE A 61 3.56 -5.39 3.14
CA ILE A 61 4.66 -4.81 3.91
C ILE A 61 4.94 -3.37 3.45
N GLY A 62 5.00 -3.14 2.14
CA GLY A 62 5.23 -1.82 1.58
C GLY A 62 4.11 -0.82 1.90
N ALA A 63 2.85 -1.27 1.97
CA ALA A 63 1.74 -0.45 2.43
C ALA A 63 1.87 -0.10 3.92
N ALA A 64 2.22 -1.07 4.77
CA ALA A 64 2.42 -0.83 6.20
C ALA A 64 3.61 0.09 6.49
N LEU A 65 4.72 -0.03 5.74
CA LEU A 65 5.85 0.91 5.85
C LEU A 65 5.44 2.34 5.50
N ARG A 66 4.70 2.54 4.41
CA ARG A 66 4.17 3.87 4.03
C ARG A 66 3.24 4.45 5.10
N GLU A 67 2.42 3.60 5.73
CA GLU A 67 1.55 4.02 6.83
C GLU A 67 2.36 4.47 8.06
N LEU A 68 3.41 3.72 8.43
CA LEU A 68 4.30 4.06 9.54
C LEU A 68 5.15 5.30 9.24
N GLU A 69 5.55 5.49 7.98
CA GLU A 69 6.13 6.73 7.48
C GLU A 69 5.12 7.88 7.66
N ALA A 70 3.90 7.79 7.13
CA ALA A 70 2.90 8.85 7.30
C ALA A 70 2.62 9.19 8.77
N ALA A 71 2.61 8.18 9.65
CA ALA A 71 2.35 8.34 11.08
C ALA A 71 3.56 8.82 11.92
N GLY A 72 4.74 9.02 11.32
CA GLY A 72 5.92 9.56 12.02
C GLY A 72 6.83 8.54 12.68
N TYR A 73 6.57 7.23 12.56
CA TYR A 73 7.35 6.19 13.22
C TYR A 73 8.60 5.76 12.45
N ILE A 74 8.65 5.99 11.13
CA ILE A 74 9.77 5.56 10.28
C ILE A 74 10.26 6.68 9.39
N VAL A 75 11.54 7.03 9.44
CA VAL A 75 12.16 7.93 8.46
C VAL A 75 12.98 7.09 7.47
N ARG A 76 12.80 7.35 6.18
CA ARG A 76 13.54 6.67 5.10
C ARG A 76 14.57 7.63 4.52
N HIS A 77 15.84 7.26 4.58
CA HIS A 77 16.93 7.96 3.88
C HIS A 77 17.38 7.14 2.68
N LYS A 78 17.27 7.71 1.47
CA LYS A 78 17.74 7.07 0.25
C LYS A 78 19.17 7.51 -0.02
N LEU A 79 20.11 6.58 0.06
CA LEU A 79 21.50 6.83 -0.28
C LEU A 79 21.67 6.70 -1.80
N ARG A 80 22.26 7.71 -2.44
CA ARG A 80 22.57 7.70 -3.86
C ARG A 80 24.06 7.40 -4.08
N ASP A 81 24.36 6.60 -5.09
CA ASP A 81 25.73 6.40 -5.55
C ASP A 81 26.28 7.64 -6.26
N ARG A 82 27.56 7.60 -6.63
CA ARG A 82 28.22 8.68 -7.40
C ARG A 82 27.62 8.87 -8.79
N GLN A 83 26.81 7.92 -9.27
CA GLN A 83 26.13 7.91 -10.56
C GLN A 83 24.67 8.37 -10.43
N GLY A 84 24.24 8.78 -9.23
CA GLY A 84 22.89 9.28 -8.95
C GLY A 84 21.82 8.19 -8.82
N ARG A 85 22.17 6.90 -8.88
CA ARG A 85 21.23 5.79 -8.64
C ARG A 85 21.05 5.59 -7.14
N ILE A 86 19.86 5.12 -6.75
CA ILE A 86 19.61 4.72 -5.37
C ILE A 86 20.46 3.48 -5.09
N SER A 87 21.49 3.65 -4.28
CA SER A 87 22.42 2.59 -3.88
C SER A 87 21.91 1.82 -2.67
N ASP A 88 21.30 2.54 -1.73
CA ASP A 88 20.86 1.95 -0.48
C ASP A 88 19.67 2.72 0.12
N THR A 89 18.99 2.11 1.08
CA THR A 89 17.88 2.73 1.80
C THR A 89 18.00 2.43 3.28
N GLU A 90 18.29 3.47 4.04
CA GLU A 90 18.37 3.43 5.49
C GLU A 90 17.01 3.77 6.10
N TYR A 91 16.62 3.02 7.13
CA TYR A 91 15.39 3.23 7.88
C TYR A 91 15.74 3.58 9.32
N VAL A 92 15.26 4.74 9.78
CA VAL A 92 15.32 5.10 11.20
C VAL A 92 13.94 4.85 11.79
N ILE A 93 13.87 3.91 12.74
CA ILE A 93 12.64 3.46 13.37
C ILE A 93 12.55 4.07 14.77
N TYR A 94 11.41 4.67 15.10
CA TYR A 94 11.17 5.31 16.39
C TYR A 94 10.05 4.61 17.14
N GLU A 95 10.19 4.46 18.46
CA GLU A 95 9.11 3.97 19.33
C GLU A 95 7.95 4.96 19.47
N GLN A 96 8.23 6.24 19.28
CA GLN A 96 7.26 7.32 19.33
C GLN A 96 7.33 8.14 18.04
N PRO A 97 6.18 8.62 17.53
CA PRO A 97 6.13 9.32 16.26
C PRO A 97 6.89 10.63 16.36
N GLN A 98 7.78 10.86 15.41
CA GLN A 98 8.50 12.13 15.29
C GLN A 98 7.61 13.13 14.57
N LEU A 99 7.51 14.35 15.12
CA LEU A 99 6.88 15.48 14.44
C LEU A 99 7.71 15.83 13.21
N ARG A 100 7.31 15.32 12.05
CA ARG A 100 8.03 15.60 10.80
C ARG A 100 7.90 17.08 10.47
N LYS A 101 9.04 17.74 10.27
CA LYS A 101 9.12 18.72 9.18
C LYS A 101 9.22 17.88 7.91
N PRO A 102 8.42 18.14 6.87
CA PRO A 102 8.54 17.40 5.63
C PRO A 102 9.95 17.62 5.08
N ASP A 103 10.77 16.57 5.07
CA ASP A 103 11.98 16.57 4.27
C ASP A 103 11.53 16.62 2.81
N THR A 104 11.75 17.78 2.20
CA THR A 104 11.46 18.09 0.80
C THR A 104 12.40 17.30 -0.11
N ASP A 105 12.22 15.98 -0.18
CA ASP A 105 12.60 15.19 -1.34
C ASP A 105 11.30 14.74 -2.02
N SER A 106 10.52 15.74 -2.45
CA SER A 106 9.54 15.54 -3.51
C SER A 106 10.28 14.92 -4.70
N PRO A 107 9.93 13.72 -5.18
CA PRO A 107 10.26 13.40 -6.55
C PRO A 107 9.47 14.40 -7.38
N ASP A 108 10.16 15.28 -8.11
CA ASP A 108 9.56 15.97 -9.26
C ASP A 108 9.02 14.87 -10.18
N THR A 109 7.76 14.53 -9.96
CA THR A 109 6.98 13.80 -10.93
C THR A 109 6.58 14.88 -11.91
N GLU A 110 7.48 15.20 -12.84
CA GLU A 110 7.05 15.80 -14.10
C GLU A 110 5.92 14.92 -14.60
N ASN A 111 4.70 15.49 -14.62
CA ASN A 111 3.58 14.93 -15.34
C ASN A 111 4.08 14.61 -16.75
N PRO A 112 4.11 13.35 -17.21
CA PRO A 112 4.20 13.13 -18.65
C PRO A 112 2.94 13.73 -19.24
N TYR A 113 3.10 14.86 -19.93
CA TYR A 113 2.06 15.46 -20.75
C TYR A 113 1.60 14.37 -21.71
N MET A 114 0.44 13.77 -21.46
CA MET A 114 -0.18 12.86 -22.41
C MET A 114 -0.58 13.70 -23.61
N ASP A 115 0.23 13.66 -24.67
CA ASP A 115 -0.21 14.07 -25.99
C ASP A 115 -1.48 13.27 -26.31
N LYS A 116 -2.56 14.01 -26.55
CA LYS A 116 -3.83 13.45 -27.00
C LYS A 116 -3.56 12.76 -28.35
N PRO A 117 -3.87 11.47 -28.54
CA PRO A 117 -3.83 10.91 -29.87
C PRO A 117 -4.92 11.58 -30.71
N ASP A 118 -4.47 12.29 -31.74
CA ASP A 118 -5.30 12.93 -32.75
C ASP A 118 -6.11 11.81 -33.44
N THR A 119 -7.42 11.80 -33.20
CA THR A 119 -8.31 10.80 -33.79
C THR A 119 -8.65 11.26 -35.19
N GLU A 120 -7.86 10.81 -36.16
CA GLU A 120 -8.17 10.93 -37.57
C GLU A 120 -9.52 10.24 -37.87
N LYS A 121 -10.46 11.02 -38.43
CA LYS A 121 -11.73 10.54 -38.99
C LYS A 121 -11.48 9.39 -39.98
N PRO A 122 -12.16 8.23 -39.83
CA PRO A 122 -12.30 7.32 -40.95
C PRO A 122 -13.36 7.85 -41.92
N ALA A 123 -12.99 7.93 -43.19
CA ALA A 123 -13.87 8.26 -44.30
C ALA A 123 -14.99 7.22 -44.48
N GLU A 124 -16.19 7.70 -44.81
CA GLU A 124 -17.34 6.88 -45.24
C GLU A 124 -17.03 6.15 -46.55
N LEU A 125 -17.45 4.89 -46.68
CA LEU A 125 -17.91 4.33 -47.96
C LEU A 125 -18.91 3.20 -47.71
N ASN A 126 -19.87 3.13 -48.62
CA ASN A 126 -21.27 2.79 -48.45
C ASN A 126 -21.59 1.59 -49.36
N ILE A 127 -22.26 0.52 -48.88
CA ILE A 127 -22.92 -0.46 -49.77
C ILE A 127 -24.26 -0.93 -49.18
N GLU A 128 -25.32 -0.40 -49.80
CA GLU A 128 -26.63 -0.96 -50.20
C GLU A 128 -27.50 -1.85 -49.27
N LYS A 129 -28.64 -1.24 -48.93
CA LYS A 129 -30.04 -1.73 -48.86
C LYS A 129 -30.32 -3.24 -48.94
N SER A 130 -31.15 -3.74 -48.01
CA SER A 130 -32.47 -4.34 -48.32
C SER A 130 -33.37 -4.52 -47.08
N ASN A 131 -34.66 -4.23 -47.27
CA ASN A 131 -35.81 -4.40 -46.37
C ASN A 131 -35.90 -5.84 -45.77
N THR A 132 -36.58 -6.20 -44.67
CA THR A 132 -38.01 -6.02 -44.35
C THR A 132 -38.33 -6.73 -43.00
N GLN A 133 -39.39 -6.29 -42.32
CA GLN A 133 -40.38 -7.07 -41.54
C GLN A 133 -40.16 -7.45 -40.05
N LYS A 134 -40.87 -6.68 -39.21
CA LYS A 134 -41.80 -7.07 -38.11
C LYS A 134 -41.58 -8.41 -37.38
N GLN A 135 -41.53 -8.38 -36.04
CA GLN A 135 -42.70 -8.71 -35.18
C GLN A 135 -42.41 -8.47 -33.69
N ASN A 136 -43.38 -7.81 -33.03
CA ASN A 136 -43.54 -7.76 -31.58
C ASN A 136 -43.70 -9.17 -31.00
N ILE A 137 -43.32 -9.37 -29.74
CA ILE A 137 -44.15 -10.06 -28.73
C ILE A 137 -43.74 -9.58 -27.32
N TYR A 138 -44.76 -9.15 -26.59
CA TYR A 138 -44.79 -8.84 -25.17
C TYR A 138 -44.55 -10.08 -24.31
N GLY A 139 -43.98 -9.88 -23.12
CA GLY A 139 -43.91 -10.94 -22.11
C GLY A 139 -43.45 -10.47 -20.73
N SER A 140 -43.93 -9.31 -20.27
CA SER A 140 -43.90 -8.96 -18.85
C SER A 140 -44.95 -9.81 -18.12
N SER A 141 -44.53 -10.60 -17.14
CA SER A 141 -45.43 -11.07 -16.07
C SER A 141 -44.67 -11.06 -14.77
N THR A 142 -44.79 -9.93 -14.09
CA THR A 142 -44.80 -9.83 -12.63
C THR A 142 -46.18 -10.24 -12.10
N ASP A 143 -46.20 -10.49 -10.80
CA ASP A 143 -47.34 -10.58 -9.87
C ASP A 143 -47.89 -11.96 -9.47
N SER A 144 -47.51 -12.33 -8.25
CA SER A 144 -48.35 -12.27 -7.04
C SER A 144 -49.65 -13.09 -6.98
N ILE A 145 -49.57 -14.16 -6.15
CA ILE A 145 -50.45 -14.66 -5.05
C ILE A 145 -51.99 -14.79 -5.28
N PRO A 146 -52.67 -15.76 -4.63
CA PRO A 146 -52.90 -15.80 -3.17
C PRO A 146 -52.40 -17.07 -2.46
#